data_AF-A0A7K1SB41-F1
#
_entry.id   AF-A0A7K1SB41-F1
#
_cell.length_a   1.000
_cell.length_b   1.000
_cell.length_c   1.000
_cell.angle_alpha   90.00
_cell.angle_beta   90.00
_cell.angle_gamma   90.00
#
_symmetry.space_group_name_H-M   'P 1'
#
loop_
_entity.id
_entity.type
_entity.pdbx_description
1 polymer ?
#
loop_
_entity_poly.entity_id
_entity_poly.type
_entity_poly.pdbx_seq_one_letter_code
_entity_poly.pdbx_strand_id
1 'polypeptide(L)'
;MTSFVNQQPVFECVSGADTGRSAVLMPQVRLVIGRSPQSNIPLTDPQAANEHLSILFDGQHVYFQTMGTQLAELNGKMVSTGELSPAGDLRIGTSHWRLIFKNNPTSPSPANPFSGIDFSNSVNRISTLTGVDTLDSDFSLKTVFAKVSEKRSDEDIESAFTVGTRQTTPVVGTIASHWPQPWLFVRFGGSALLVFVGLYLAVTQFQNELLIPGLLFVGSFAVPFASLIFFWEMNAPQNVSLYQTIKLLFSGGLVSLMISLFFFSNIAFLETFLGASSAGIVEESGKLLTVLVLMRNKNQYHWILNGLLFGAAVGTGFAAFESSGYAFVVLLREGFGQAVSNIFLRGVLAPFSHVVWTAITAAAVWRVKGQRPFDWDMLKDKGFLRTFIAVILLHMIWNAPFEVPILPYIWFLPTKQLILGTISWIMVLGIIQSGLKQIKNAQRAVLQPETTA
;
A
#
# COMPACT_ATOMS: atom_id res chain seq x y z
N MET A 1 35.03 -13.45 -2.38
CA MET A 1 34.08 -12.37 -2.73
C MET A 1 32.98 -12.37 -1.68
N THR A 2 33.12 -11.56 -0.65
CA THR A 2 32.22 -11.50 0.51
C THR A 2 30.99 -10.67 0.17
N SER A 3 29.80 -11.28 0.29
CA SER A 3 28.52 -10.61 0.06
C SER A 3 28.21 -9.63 1.20
N PHE A 4 27.80 -8.40 0.86
CA PHE A 4 27.44 -7.32 1.80
C PHE A 4 26.14 -7.52 2.58
N VAL A 5 25.66 -8.76 2.74
CA VAL A 5 24.32 -9.06 3.29
C VAL A 5 24.19 -8.70 4.79
N ASN A 6 25.30 -8.53 5.53
CA ASN A 6 25.27 -8.32 6.99
C ASN A 6 26.08 -7.12 7.53
N GLN A 7 26.60 -6.25 6.67
CA GLN A 7 27.45 -5.13 7.10
C GLN A 7 26.90 -3.80 6.59
N GLN A 8 26.66 -2.86 7.51
CA GLN A 8 26.14 -1.55 7.17
C GLN A 8 27.30 -0.58 6.95
N PRO A 9 27.44 0.02 5.74
CA PRO A 9 28.45 1.05 5.51
C PRO A 9 28.11 2.32 6.29
N VAL A 10 29.06 2.78 7.09
CA VAL A 10 28.98 4.00 7.88
C VAL A 10 30.11 4.92 7.42
N PHE A 11 29.76 6.12 7.02
CA PHE A 11 30.72 7.17 6.73
C PHE A 11 30.98 7.96 8.01
N GLU A 12 32.21 7.93 8.52
CA GLU A 12 32.55 8.43 9.86
C GLU A 12 33.78 9.34 9.81
N CYS A 13 33.72 10.46 10.53
CA CYS A 13 34.83 11.36 10.74
C CYS A 13 35.74 10.81 11.84
N VAL A 14 36.95 10.42 11.46
CA VAL A 14 37.92 9.76 12.35
C VAL A 14 38.87 10.75 13.04
N SER A 15 39.09 11.93 12.47
CA SER A 15 39.89 13.00 13.07
C SER A 15 39.57 14.38 12.48
N GLY A 16 39.95 15.45 13.19
CA GLY A 16 39.71 16.85 12.80
C GLY A 16 38.52 17.50 13.50
N ALA A 17 38.07 18.65 12.99
CA ALA A 17 37.04 19.48 13.63
C ALA A 17 35.67 18.81 13.77
N ASP A 18 35.37 17.80 12.93
CA ASP A 18 34.09 17.09 12.92
C ASP A 18 34.17 15.67 13.51
N THR A 19 35.23 15.37 14.27
CA THR A 19 35.46 14.04 14.87
C THR A 19 34.23 13.52 15.62
N GLY A 20 33.86 12.27 15.35
CA GLY A 20 32.70 11.62 15.96
C GLY A 20 31.38 11.82 15.21
N ARG A 21 31.33 12.71 14.21
CA ARG A 21 30.19 12.74 13.27
C ARG A 21 30.22 11.53 12.36
N SER A 22 29.06 10.92 12.15
CA SER A 22 28.91 9.80 11.23
C SER A 22 27.52 9.76 10.61
N ALA A 23 27.40 9.10 9.46
CA ALA A 23 26.12 8.75 8.89
C ALA A 23 26.16 7.34 8.32
N VAL A 24 25.07 6.63 8.56
CA VAL A 24 24.78 5.36 7.90
C VAL A 24 24.45 5.63 6.44
N LEU A 25 25.14 4.95 5.52
CA LEU A 25 24.86 5.04 4.09
C LEU A 25 23.76 4.05 3.72
N MET A 26 22.62 4.57 3.27
CA MET A 26 21.51 3.75 2.77
C MET A 26 21.62 3.61 1.25
N PRO A 27 21.31 2.43 0.67
CA PRO A 27 21.34 2.24 -0.77
C PRO A 27 20.47 3.27 -1.50
N GLN A 28 21.03 3.89 -2.52
CA GLN A 28 20.39 4.88 -3.40
C GLN A 28 19.93 6.17 -2.71
N VAL A 29 20.37 6.42 -1.48
CA VAL A 29 20.16 7.70 -0.77
C VAL A 29 21.40 8.56 -0.94
N ARG A 30 21.22 9.75 -1.54
CA ARG A 30 22.27 10.77 -1.60
C ARG A 30 22.28 11.55 -0.29
N LEU A 31 23.43 11.63 0.37
CA LEU A 31 23.63 12.48 1.54
C LEU A 31 24.50 13.67 1.16
N VAL A 32 24.05 14.88 1.50
CA VAL A 32 24.81 16.12 1.34
C VAL A 32 25.57 16.41 2.64
N ILE A 33 26.84 16.76 2.50
CA ILE A 33 27.78 17.01 3.59
C ILE A 33 28.29 18.44 3.44
N GLY A 34 28.16 19.25 4.49
CA GLY A 34 28.57 20.66 4.46
C GLY A 34 28.10 21.43 5.68
N ARG A 35 28.50 22.70 5.82
CA ARG A 35 28.19 23.56 6.97
C ARG A 35 26.75 24.01 7.08
N SER A 36 25.95 23.89 6.01
CA SER A 36 24.53 24.25 6.06
C SER A 36 23.82 23.40 7.11
N PRO A 37 22.96 24.00 7.97
CA PRO A 37 22.10 23.25 8.88
C PRO A 37 21.14 22.28 8.15
N GLN A 38 20.93 22.48 6.85
CA GLN A 38 20.08 21.66 5.99
C GLN A 38 20.81 20.46 5.38
N SER A 39 22.14 20.38 5.52
CA SER A 39 22.93 19.22 5.09
C SER A 39 22.57 17.99 5.91
N ASN A 40 22.60 16.81 5.28
CA ASN A 40 22.38 15.55 5.99
C ASN A 40 23.44 15.31 7.06
N ILE A 41 24.68 15.71 6.79
CA ILE A 41 25.76 15.78 7.78
C ILE A 41 26.21 17.25 7.89
N PRO A 42 25.68 18.00 8.86
CA PRO A 42 26.12 19.36 9.09
C PRO A 42 27.56 19.34 9.60
N LEU A 43 28.41 20.21 9.06
CA LEU A 43 29.83 20.34 9.46
C LEU A 43 30.07 21.60 10.28
N THR A 44 31.02 21.50 11.19
CA THR A 44 31.50 22.58 12.07
C THR A 44 32.85 23.14 11.63
N ASP A 45 33.57 22.43 10.75
CA ASP A 45 34.84 22.90 10.19
C ASP A 45 34.64 24.19 9.36
N PRO A 46 35.30 25.32 9.70
CA PRO A 46 35.16 26.56 8.97
C PRO A 46 35.71 26.50 7.53
N GLN A 47 36.61 25.57 7.23
CA GLN A 47 37.19 25.34 5.89
C GLN A 47 36.27 24.50 4.98
N ALA A 48 35.20 23.91 5.52
CA ALA A 48 34.17 23.26 4.70
C ALA A 48 33.22 24.30 4.09
N ALA A 49 32.61 23.96 2.96
CA ALA A 49 31.60 24.80 2.31
C ALA A 49 30.21 24.53 2.91
N ASN A 50 29.23 25.42 2.66
CA ASN A 50 27.85 25.24 3.10
C ASN A 50 27.26 23.91 2.59
N GLU A 51 27.52 23.59 1.32
CA GLU A 51 27.34 22.28 0.72
C GLU A 51 28.67 21.93 0.06
N HIS A 52 29.39 20.97 0.61
CA HIS A 52 30.76 20.68 0.17
C HIS A 52 30.80 19.51 -0.79
N LEU A 53 30.16 18.40 -0.44
CA LEU A 53 30.03 17.25 -1.33
C LEU A 53 28.76 16.47 -1.05
N SER A 54 28.43 15.58 -1.98
CA SER A 54 27.40 14.57 -1.81
C SER A 54 28.00 13.17 -1.92
N ILE A 55 27.49 12.24 -1.13
CA ILE A 55 27.89 10.83 -1.12
C ILE A 55 26.68 9.94 -1.43
N LEU A 56 26.91 8.87 -2.18
CA LEU A 56 25.89 7.92 -2.64
C LEU A 56 26.43 6.49 -2.50
N PHE A 57 25.65 5.61 -1.89
CA PHE A 57 25.92 4.17 -1.88
C PHE A 57 24.97 3.48 -2.87
N ASP A 58 25.47 2.78 -3.88
CA ASP A 58 24.61 2.16 -4.90
C ASP A 58 24.10 0.75 -4.52
N GLY A 59 24.61 0.20 -3.40
CA GLY A 59 24.40 -1.17 -2.95
C GLY A 59 25.67 -2.03 -3.01
N GLN A 60 26.71 -1.60 -3.72
CA GLN A 60 28.01 -2.25 -3.84
C GLN A 60 29.19 -1.28 -3.63
N HIS A 61 29.11 -0.06 -4.16
CA HIS A 61 30.16 0.94 -4.14
C HIS A 61 29.65 2.26 -3.55
N VAL A 62 30.58 3.02 -2.96
CA VAL A 62 30.30 4.34 -2.38
C VAL A 62 30.98 5.39 -3.23
N TYR A 63 30.21 6.31 -3.81
CA TYR A 63 30.71 7.39 -4.65
C TYR A 63 30.50 8.73 -3.97
N PHE A 64 31.40 9.67 -4.20
CA PHE A 64 31.21 11.06 -3.83
C PHE A 64 31.42 12.01 -5.01
N GLN A 65 30.78 13.16 -4.91
CA GLN A 65 30.90 14.27 -5.85
C GLN A 65 30.86 15.59 -5.08
N THR A 66 31.86 16.44 -5.26
CA THR A 66 31.90 17.79 -4.68
C THR A 66 30.91 18.71 -5.35
N MET A 67 30.42 19.70 -4.61
CA MET A 67 29.44 20.67 -5.09
C MET A 67 30.14 21.95 -5.56
N GLY A 68 29.72 22.48 -6.71
CA GLY A 68 30.29 23.70 -7.28
C GLY A 68 31.79 23.58 -7.62
N THR A 69 32.59 24.55 -7.20
CA THR A 69 34.05 24.60 -7.42
C THR A 69 34.88 23.98 -6.29
N GLN A 70 34.22 23.32 -5.33
CA GLN A 70 34.89 22.71 -4.19
C GLN A 70 35.68 21.46 -4.60
N LEU A 71 36.74 21.18 -3.86
CA LEU A 71 37.57 19.98 -4.01
C LEU A 71 37.67 19.28 -2.65
N ALA A 72 37.64 17.95 -2.67
CA ALA A 72 37.96 17.11 -1.53
C ALA A 72 39.29 16.40 -1.81
N GLU A 73 40.02 16.04 -0.76
CA GLU A 73 41.27 15.30 -0.91
C GLU A 73 41.02 13.82 -0.64
N LEU A 74 41.23 12.96 -1.64
CA LEU A 74 41.16 11.51 -1.47
C LEU A 74 42.58 10.95 -1.52
N ASN A 75 43.04 10.34 -0.44
CA ASN A 75 44.38 9.73 -0.33
C ASN A 75 45.52 10.68 -0.75
N GLY A 76 45.46 11.95 -0.36
CA GLY A 76 46.49 12.95 -0.69
C GLY A 76 46.30 13.68 -2.02
N LYS A 77 45.26 13.35 -2.81
CA LYS A 77 45.00 13.98 -4.11
C LYS A 77 43.69 14.76 -4.12
N MET A 78 43.74 16.01 -4.56
CA MET A 78 42.54 16.84 -4.75
C MET A 78 41.70 16.33 -5.92
N VAL A 79 40.43 16.05 -5.65
CA VAL A 79 39.47 15.47 -6.60
C VAL A 79 38.09 16.08 -6.42
N SER A 80 37.32 16.16 -7.51
CA SER A 80 35.92 16.59 -7.50
C SER A 80 34.93 15.42 -7.47
N THR A 81 35.37 14.22 -7.85
CA THR A 81 34.57 12.99 -7.76
C THR A 81 35.48 11.81 -7.45
N GLY A 82 34.93 10.75 -6.89
CA GLY A 82 35.67 9.51 -6.69
C GLY A 82 34.84 8.42 -6.06
N GLU A 83 35.39 7.21 -6.08
CA GLU A 83 34.89 6.08 -5.30
C GLU A 83 35.64 6.00 -3.97
N LEU A 84 34.89 5.90 -2.88
CA LEU A 84 35.43 5.80 -1.53
C LEU A 84 35.48 4.32 -1.12
N SER A 85 36.69 3.77 -1.09
CA SER A 85 36.95 2.42 -0.59
C SER A 85 37.11 2.42 0.95
N PRO A 86 36.98 1.27 1.64
CA PRO A 86 37.18 1.17 3.10
C PRO A 86 38.59 1.59 3.56
N ALA A 87 39.59 1.51 2.67
CA ALA A 87 40.95 1.95 2.93
C ALA A 87 41.19 3.43 2.53
N GLY A 88 40.20 4.08 1.92
CA GLY A 88 40.28 5.46 1.46
C GLY A 88 40.14 6.45 2.61
N ASP A 89 41.01 7.45 2.62
CA ASP A 89 40.97 8.60 3.52
C ASP A 89 40.50 9.83 2.74
N LEU A 90 39.29 10.29 3.04
CA LEU A 90 38.68 11.45 2.39
C LEU A 90 38.73 12.65 3.33
N ARG A 91 39.45 13.70 2.95
CA ARG A 91 39.54 14.94 3.71
C ARG A 91 38.57 15.99 3.19
N ILE A 92 37.75 16.52 4.10
CA ILE A 92 36.81 17.62 3.87
C ILE A 92 37.21 18.75 4.82
N GLY A 93 37.70 19.87 4.28
CA GLY A 93 38.35 20.90 5.09
C GLY A 93 39.59 20.34 5.79
N THR A 94 39.58 20.33 7.12
CA THR A 94 40.60 19.75 8.01
C THR A 94 40.19 18.39 8.60
N SER A 95 38.94 17.96 8.36
CA SER A 95 38.37 16.72 8.90
C SER A 95 38.65 15.53 7.98
N HIS A 96 39.12 14.41 8.56
CA HIS A 96 39.38 13.16 7.85
C HIS A 96 38.23 12.17 8.05
N TRP A 97 37.74 11.61 6.94
CA TRP A 97 36.58 10.76 6.89
C TRP A 97 36.91 9.42 6.25
N ARG A 98 36.31 8.36 6.79
CA ARG A 98 36.50 6.98 6.31
C ARG A 98 35.18 6.23 6.21
N LEU A 99 35.20 5.21 5.37
CA LEU A 99 34.13 4.24 5.26
C LEU A 99 34.39 3.06 6.20
N ILE A 100 33.52 2.87 7.19
CA ILE A 100 33.60 1.82 8.19
C ILE A 100 32.39 0.90 8.03
N PHE A 101 32.61 -0.41 8.10
CA PHE A 101 31.53 -1.40 8.07
C PHE A 101 31.23 -1.84 9.50
N LYS A 102 30.07 -1.42 10.04
CA LYS A 102 29.62 -1.85 11.37
C LYS A 102 28.72 -3.07 11.20
N ASN A 103 28.97 -4.10 12.01
CA ASN A 103 28.03 -5.21 12.18
C ASN A 103 26.78 -4.65 12.86
N ASN A 104 25.59 -4.97 12.35
CA ASN A 104 24.33 -4.52 12.95
C ASN A 104 24.31 -4.86 14.45
N PRO A 105 24.20 -3.88 15.36
CA PRO A 105 23.99 -4.19 16.77
C PRO A 105 22.60 -4.83 16.90
N THR A 106 22.57 -6.11 17.23
CA THR A 106 21.36 -6.82 17.67
C THR A 106 20.86 -6.15 18.94
N SER A 107 19.93 -5.21 18.79
CA SER A 107 19.13 -4.77 19.94
C SER A 107 18.28 -5.95 20.39
N PRO A 108 18.21 -6.28 21.70
CA PRO A 108 17.32 -7.31 22.18
C PRO A 108 15.89 -6.87 21.87
N SER A 109 15.28 -7.53 20.89
CA SER A 109 13.84 -7.39 20.63
C SER A 109 13.12 -7.90 21.87
N PRO A 110 12.04 -7.23 22.36
CA PRO A 110 11.19 -7.83 23.36
C PRO A 110 10.80 -9.22 22.87
N ALA A 111 11.01 -10.24 23.70
CA ALA A 111 10.83 -11.63 23.32
C ALA A 111 9.49 -11.80 22.62
N ASN A 112 9.53 -11.99 21.31
CA ASN A 112 8.34 -12.26 20.53
C ASN A 112 7.93 -13.68 20.92
N PRO A 113 6.76 -13.90 21.54
CA PRO A 113 6.31 -15.23 21.97
C PRO A 113 6.15 -16.22 20.80
N PHE A 114 6.34 -15.76 19.56
CA PHE A 114 6.34 -16.55 18.32
C PHE A 114 7.72 -16.70 17.66
N SER A 115 8.82 -16.40 18.37
CA SER A 115 10.21 -16.58 17.89
C SER A 115 10.53 -18.07 17.69
N GLY A 116 10.10 -18.59 16.54
CA GLY A 116 10.20 -20.00 16.17
C GLY A 116 9.29 -20.40 15.01
N ILE A 117 8.29 -19.57 14.66
CA ILE A 117 7.43 -19.79 13.49
C ILE A 117 7.92 -18.90 12.34
N ASP A 118 8.60 -19.50 11.37
CA ASP A 118 9.01 -18.81 10.14
C ASP A 118 7.81 -18.63 9.19
N PHE A 119 7.14 -17.50 9.30
CA PHE A 119 6.02 -17.13 8.42
C PHE A 119 6.46 -16.77 6.99
N SER A 120 7.77 -16.56 6.74
CA SER A 120 8.25 -16.17 5.40
C SER A 120 7.98 -17.26 4.36
N ASN A 121 8.13 -18.53 4.77
CA ASN A 121 7.79 -19.68 3.94
C ASN A 121 6.30 -19.74 3.60
N SER A 122 5.41 -19.44 4.55
CA SER A 122 3.96 -19.40 4.33
C SER A 122 3.54 -18.25 3.42
N VAL A 123 4.11 -17.05 3.62
CA VAL A 123 3.87 -15.88 2.76
C VAL A 123 4.33 -16.16 1.32
N ASN A 124 5.54 -16.70 1.15
CA ASN A 124 6.08 -17.04 -0.18
C ASN A 124 5.23 -18.10 -0.89
N ARG A 125 4.73 -19.11 -0.16
CA ARG A 125 3.80 -20.12 -0.71
C ARG A 125 2.50 -19.49 -1.17
N ILE A 126 1.91 -18.58 -0.37
CA ILE A 126 0.67 -17.89 -0.74
C ILE A 126 0.89 -17.03 -1.99
N SER A 127 1.95 -16.21 -2.02
CA SER A 127 2.28 -15.38 -3.19
C SER A 127 2.45 -16.22 -4.45
N THR A 128 3.23 -17.31 -4.33
CA THR A 128 3.42 -18.24 -5.43
C THR A 128 2.11 -18.86 -5.86
N LEU A 129 1.29 -19.37 -4.92
CA LEU A 129 0.02 -20.05 -5.19
C LEU A 129 -1.00 -19.14 -5.88
N THR A 130 -1.00 -17.85 -5.56
CA THR A 130 -1.99 -16.86 -6.01
C THR A 130 -1.54 -16.05 -7.22
N GLY A 131 -0.27 -16.16 -7.63
CA GLY A 131 0.27 -15.45 -8.78
C GLY A 131 0.60 -13.98 -8.51
N VAL A 132 0.96 -13.64 -7.27
CA VAL A 132 1.47 -12.31 -6.91
C VAL A 132 2.96 -12.38 -6.56
N ASP A 133 3.63 -11.23 -6.60
CA ASP A 133 5.04 -11.15 -6.23
C ASP A 133 5.24 -11.44 -4.73
N THR A 134 6.42 -11.96 -4.39
CA THR A 134 6.88 -12.11 -3.01
C THR A 134 7.44 -10.80 -2.48
N LEU A 135 7.14 -10.50 -1.22
CA LEU A 135 7.64 -9.33 -0.51
C LEU A 135 9.18 -9.34 -0.48
N ASP A 136 9.78 -8.26 -0.97
CA ASP A 136 11.22 -8.06 -0.96
C ASP A 136 11.66 -7.80 0.49
N SER A 137 12.94 -8.05 0.79
CA SER A 137 13.50 -7.91 2.14
C SER A 137 13.46 -6.48 2.70
N ASP A 138 13.24 -5.47 1.85
CA ASP A 138 13.10 -4.07 2.23
C ASP A 138 11.67 -3.69 2.68
N PHE A 139 10.70 -4.60 2.53
CA PHE A 139 9.33 -4.37 2.99
C PHE A 139 9.24 -4.39 4.52
N SER A 140 8.60 -3.37 5.09
CA SER A 140 8.32 -3.28 6.51
C SER A 140 7.02 -2.54 6.77
N LEU A 141 6.08 -3.19 7.48
CA LEU A 141 4.83 -2.57 7.92
C LEU A 141 5.08 -1.35 8.82
N LYS A 142 6.16 -1.37 9.62
CA LYS A 142 6.55 -0.22 10.45
C LYS A 142 6.88 0.99 9.59
N THR A 143 7.53 0.79 8.45
CA THR A 143 7.87 1.87 7.51
C THR A 143 6.63 2.41 6.80
N VAL A 144 5.71 1.54 6.39
CA VAL A 144 4.44 1.92 5.75
C VAL A 144 3.61 2.80 6.69
N PHE A 145 3.46 2.41 7.96
CA PHE A 145 2.64 3.16 8.92
C PHE A 145 3.40 4.20 9.76
N ALA A 146 4.65 4.51 9.40
CA ALA A 146 5.50 5.43 10.17
C ALA A 146 4.90 6.84 10.31
N LYS A 147 4.11 7.29 9.31
CA LYS A 147 3.56 8.64 9.26
C LYS A 147 2.14 8.78 9.82
N VAL A 148 1.54 7.70 10.30
CA VAL A 148 0.16 7.70 10.82
C VAL A 148 -0.02 8.67 12.00
N SER A 149 0.98 8.74 12.89
CA SER A 149 0.94 9.61 14.08
C SER A 149 1.46 11.03 13.85
N GLU A 150 1.91 11.35 12.63
CA GLU A 150 2.41 12.70 12.34
C GLU A 150 1.26 13.72 12.37
N LYS A 151 1.53 14.88 13.01
CA LYS A 151 0.62 16.03 12.95
C LYS A 151 0.65 16.60 11.53
N ARG A 152 -0.52 16.96 11.01
CA ARG A 152 -0.70 17.55 9.67
C ARG A 152 -1.60 18.77 9.78
N SER A 153 -1.34 19.79 8.99
CA SER A 153 -2.23 20.94 8.84
C SER A 153 -3.45 20.57 7.98
N ASP A 154 -4.45 21.46 7.96
CA ASP A 154 -5.57 21.32 7.02
C ASP A 154 -5.10 21.50 5.56
N GLU A 155 -4.09 22.33 5.32
CA GLU A 155 -3.47 22.51 4.01
C GLU A 155 -2.81 21.21 3.49
N ASP A 156 -2.18 20.41 4.36
CA ASP A 156 -1.65 19.09 3.98
C ASP A 156 -2.77 18.16 3.48
N ILE A 157 -3.94 18.21 4.13
CA ILE A 157 -5.12 17.40 3.76
C ILE A 157 -5.69 17.89 2.44
N GLU A 158 -5.88 19.19 2.28
CA GLU A 158 -6.39 19.80 1.04
C GLU A 158 -5.47 19.50 -0.14
N SER A 159 -4.15 19.67 0.05
CA SER A 159 -3.13 19.34 -0.94
C SER A 159 -3.20 17.87 -1.34
N ALA A 160 -3.36 16.95 -0.38
CA ALA A 160 -3.55 15.54 -0.69
C ALA A 160 -4.77 15.32 -1.61
N PHE A 161 -5.89 16.01 -1.38
CA PHE A 161 -7.08 15.87 -2.23
C PHE A 161 -6.92 16.44 -3.64
N THR A 162 -5.90 17.24 -3.91
CA THR A 162 -5.65 17.80 -5.24
C THR A 162 -4.95 16.83 -6.19
N VAL A 163 -4.45 15.67 -5.75
CA VAL A 163 -3.75 14.71 -6.63
C VAL A 163 -4.64 14.19 -7.77
N GLY A 164 -4.00 13.73 -8.85
CA GLY A 164 -4.67 13.13 -10.00
C GLY A 164 -5.39 14.13 -10.91
N THR A 165 -5.07 15.42 -10.79
CA THR A 165 -5.49 16.45 -11.76
C THR A 165 -4.42 16.64 -12.83
N ARG A 166 -4.71 17.45 -13.86
CA ARG A 166 -3.73 17.75 -14.92
C ARG A 166 -2.47 18.42 -14.39
N GLN A 167 -2.60 19.23 -13.34
CA GLN A 167 -1.51 20.02 -12.76
C GLN A 167 -0.73 19.27 -11.69
N THR A 168 -1.35 18.30 -11.02
CA THR A 168 -0.80 17.63 -9.82
C THR A 168 -0.37 16.20 -10.06
N THR A 169 -0.67 15.62 -11.24
CA THR A 169 -0.18 14.29 -11.58
C THR A 169 1.34 14.36 -11.83
N PRO A 170 2.17 13.64 -11.06
CA PRO A 170 3.62 13.68 -11.22
C PRO A 170 4.06 13.07 -12.56
N VAL A 171 5.15 13.61 -13.10
CA VAL A 171 5.84 13.00 -14.25
C VAL A 171 6.58 11.73 -13.81
N VAL A 172 6.77 10.77 -14.72
CA VAL A 172 7.29 9.43 -14.39
C VAL A 172 8.59 9.47 -13.56
N GLY A 173 9.52 10.37 -13.91
CA GLY A 173 10.80 10.52 -13.21
C GLY A 173 10.71 11.00 -11.76
N THR A 174 9.59 11.62 -11.35
CA THR A 174 9.39 12.15 -9.99
C THR A 174 8.42 11.31 -9.15
N ILE A 175 7.85 10.24 -9.70
CA ILE A 175 6.97 9.33 -8.96
C ILE A 175 7.75 8.67 -7.83
N ALA A 176 7.17 8.66 -6.61
CA ALA A 176 7.75 7.92 -5.49
C ALA A 176 7.80 6.42 -5.83
N SER A 177 9.02 5.87 -5.87
CA SER A 177 9.24 4.46 -6.19
C SER A 177 9.46 3.59 -4.94
N HIS A 178 9.37 4.19 -3.75
CA HIS A 178 9.33 3.51 -2.45
C HIS A 178 7.88 3.30 -1.97
N TRP A 179 7.71 2.51 -0.92
CA TRP A 179 6.43 2.26 -0.29
C TRP A 179 5.77 3.57 0.18
N PRO A 180 4.55 3.90 -0.30
CA PRO A 180 3.78 5.02 0.23
C PRO A 180 3.53 4.86 1.73
N GLN A 181 3.39 5.99 2.42
CA GLN A 181 3.19 6.05 3.87
C GLN A 181 1.80 6.61 4.17
N PRO A 182 0.75 5.78 4.10
CA PRO A 182 -0.63 6.23 4.27
C PRO A 182 -0.89 6.67 5.71
N TRP A 183 -1.66 7.73 5.87
CA TRP A 183 -1.99 8.34 7.18
C TRP A 183 -3.42 8.85 7.24
N LEU A 184 -3.98 9.28 6.10
CA LEU A 184 -5.31 9.88 6.02
C LEU A 184 -6.41 8.86 6.30
N PHE A 185 -6.21 7.60 5.91
CA PHE A 185 -7.18 6.52 6.17
C PHE A 185 -7.49 6.33 7.66
N VAL A 186 -6.49 6.49 8.55
CA VAL A 186 -6.69 6.37 10.00
C VAL A 186 -7.52 7.54 10.53
N ARG A 187 -7.32 8.74 10.00
CA ARG A 187 -8.10 9.92 10.39
C ARG A 187 -9.56 9.77 9.97
N PHE A 188 -9.80 9.38 8.72
CA PHE A 188 -11.16 9.10 8.25
C PHE A 188 -11.82 7.97 9.05
N GLY A 189 -11.10 6.87 9.31
CA GLY A 189 -11.59 5.77 10.13
C GLY A 189 -11.92 6.21 11.56
N GLY A 190 -11.05 6.99 12.20
CA GLY A 190 -11.25 7.53 13.55
C GLY A 190 -12.42 8.50 13.62
N SER A 191 -12.52 9.45 12.69
CA SER A 191 -13.66 10.37 12.60
C SER A 191 -14.97 9.64 12.36
N ALA A 192 -14.99 8.65 11.46
CA ALA A 192 -16.18 7.87 11.19
C ALA A 192 -16.61 7.00 12.38
N LEU A 193 -15.64 6.43 13.13
CA LEU A 193 -15.89 5.71 14.37
C LEU A 193 -16.49 6.63 15.43
N LEU A 194 -15.97 7.85 15.59
CA LEU A 194 -16.52 8.84 16.51
C LEU A 194 -17.97 9.20 16.16
N VAL A 195 -18.27 9.40 14.87
CA VAL A 195 -19.64 9.66 14.40
C VAL A 195 -20.54 8.45 14.67
N PHE A 196 -20.06 7.22 14.40
CA PHE A 196 -20.82 6.00 14.67
C PHE A 196 -21.17 5.86 16.16
N VAL A 197 -20.17 6.02 17.04
CA VAL A 197 -20.37 5.96 18.50
C VAL A 197 -21.30 7.08 18.95
N GLY A 198 -21.12 8.30 18.46
CA GLY A 198 -22.00 9.44 18.77
C GLY A 198 -23.45 9.19 18.38
N LEU A 199 -23.69 8.66 17.18
CA LEU A 199 -25.03 8.28 16.70
C LEU A 199 -25.62 7.13 17.53
N TYR A 200 -24.83 6.12 17.87
CA TYR A 200 -25.27 5.01 18.70
C TYR A 200 -25.69 5.48 20.10
N LEU A 201 -24.87 6.31 20.74
CA LEU A 201 -25.19 6.93 22.03
C LEU A 201 -26.42 7.83 21.93
N ALA A 202 -26.57 8.59 20.85
CA ALA A 202 -27.73 9.45 20.66
C ALA A 202 -29.03 8.66 20.45
N VAL A 203 -29.01 7.59 19.64
CA VAL A 203 -30.16 6.68 19.48
C VAL A 203 -30.55 6.07 20.82
N THR A 204 -29.57 5.54 21.57
CA THR A 204 -29.84 4.81 22.83
C THR A 204 -30.23 5.73 23.99
N GLN A 205 -29.66 6.93 24.08
CA GLN A 205 -29.97 7.87 25.16
C GLN A 205 -31.27 8.63 24.94
N PHE A 206 -31.51 9.11 23.71
CA PHE A 206 -32.68 9.93 23.38
C PHE A 206 -33.86 9.11 22.82
N GLN A 207 -33.66 7.81 22.56
CA GLN A 207 -34.68 6.91 22.00
C GLN A 207 -35.29 7.48 20.70
N ASN A 208 -34.47 8.17 19.90
CA ASN A 208 -34.91 8.82 18.67
C ASN A 208 -34.60 7.95 17.45
N GLU A 209 -35.64 7.30 16.92
CA GLU A 209 -35.54 6.39 15.77
C GLU A 209 -35.09 7.08 14.47
N LEU A 210 -35.27 8.40 14.35
CA LEU A 210 -34.81 9.17 13.17
C LEU A 210 -33.28 9.14 13.01
N LEU A 211 -32.55 8.79 14.07
CA LEU A 211 -31.09 8.65 14.03
C LEU A 211 -30.63 7.27 13.55
N ILE A 212 -31.51 6.26 13.51
CA ILE A 212 -31.18 4.89 13.10
C ILE A 212 -30.68 4.85 11.64
N PRO A 213 -31.34 5.48 10.65
CA PRO A 213 -30.83 5.48 9.28
C PRO A 213 -29.42 6.08 9.17
N GLY A 214 -29.15 7.15 9.93
CA GLY A 214 -27.82 7.74 10.01
C GLY A 214 -26.78 6.77 10.58
N LEU A 215 -27.13 6.06 11.67
CA LEU A 215 -26.25 5.06 12.28
C LEU A 215 -25.92 3.92 11.31
N LEU A 216 -26.94 3.38 10.62
CA LEU A 216 -26.76 2.29 9.66
C LEU A 216 -25.94 2.74 8.45
N PHE A 217 -26.17 3.96 7.95
CA PHE A 217 -25.40 4.54 6.86
C PHE A 217 -23.92 4.69 7.25
N VAL A 218 -23.64 5.33 8.38
CA VAL A 218 -22.26 5.51 8.86
C VAL A 218 -21.59 4.16 9.11
N GLY A 219 -22.27 3.22 9.77
CA GLY A 219 -21.74 1.88 10.01
C GLY A 219 -21.40 1.12 8.72
N SER A 220 -22.21 1.32 7.66
CA SER A 220 -21.99 0.68 6.36
C SER A 220 -20.87 1.30 5.55
N PHE A 221 -20.64 2.61 5.66
CA PHE A 221 -19.66 3.32 4.83
C PHE A 221 -18.32 3.57 5.52
N ALA A 222 -18.29 3.71 6.84
CA ALA A 222 -17.12 4.17 7.60
C ALA A 222 -15.84 3.38 7.28
N VAL A 223 -15.82 2.10 7.61
CA VAL A 223 -14.63 1.25 7.46
C VAL A 223 -14.34 0.90 5.99
N PRO A 224 -15.33 0.58 5.13
CA PRO A 224 -15.09 0.43 3.70
C PRO A 224 -14.49 1.67 3.04
N PHE A 225 -14.92 2.87 3.44
CA PHE A 225 -14.41 4.13 2.91
C PHE A 225 -12.99 4.41 3.42
N ALA A 226 -12.72 4.19 4.71
CA ALA A 226 -11.36 4.28 5.25
C ALA A 226 -10.40 3.32 4.50
N SER A 227 -10.85 2.09 4.22
CA SER A 227 -10.09 1.13 3.41
C SER A 227 -9.83 1.65 1.99
N LEU A 228 -10.80 2.31 1.37
CA LEU A 228 -10.60 2.95 0.06
C LEU A 228 -9.58 4.08 0.12
N ILE A 229 -9.62 4.92 1.16
CA ILE A 229 -8.63 5.99 1.34
C ILE A 229 -7.22 5.39 1.47
N PHE A 230 -7.06 4.26 2.18
CA PHE A 230 -5.79 3.55 2.20
C PHE A 230 -5.33 3.17 0.78
N PHE A 231 -6.17 2.53 -0.03
CA PHE A 231 -5.82 2.18 -1.42
C PHE A 231 -5.52 3.40 -2.30
N TRP A 232 -6.19 4.52 -2.04
CA TRP A 232 -5.96 5.78 -2.73
C TRP A 232 -4.60 6.39 -2.35
N GLU A 233 -4.22 6.37 -1.08
CA GLU A 233 -2.88 6.78 -0.61
C GLU A 233 -1.78 5.84 -1.12
N MET A 234 -2.09 4.55 -1.29
CA MET A 234 -1.17 3.57 -1.87
C MET A 234 -1.00 3.68 -3.39
N ASN A 235 -1.82 4.50 -4.08
CA ASN A 235 -1.65 4.78 -5.50
C ASN A 235 -0.47 5.73 -5.73
N ALA A 236 0.75 5.19 -5.66
CA ALA A 236 2.01 5.92 -5.84
C ALA A 236 2.07 6.81 -7.11
N PRO A 237 1.49 6.43 -8.27
CA PRO A 237 1.46 7.31 -9.44
C PRO A 237 0.67 8.61 -9.25
N GLN A 238 -0.20 8.68 -8.23
CA GLN A 238 -1.00 9.86 -7.89
C GLN A 238 -1.77 10.47 -9.07
N ASN A 239 -2.13 9.64 -10.05
CA ASN A 239 -2.78 10.05 -11.30
C ASN A 239 -4.30 9.85 -11.27
N VAL A 240 -4.87 9.31 -10.19
CA VAL A 240 -6.32 9.10 -10.04
C VAL A 240 -6.87 10.13 -9.04
N SER A 241 -7.73 11.02 -9.53
CA SER A 241 -8.31 12.05 -8.69
C SER A 241 -9.31 11.51 -7.67
N LEU A 242 -9.51 12.27 -6.59
CA LEU A 242 -10.56 11.98 -5.62
C LEU A 242 -11.95 11.95 -6.29
N TYR A 243 -12.22 12.85 -7.23
CA TYR A 243 -13.45 12.83 -8.04
C TYR A 243 -13.65 11.48 -8.76
N GLN A 244 -12.62 10.99 -9.45
CA GLN A 244 -12.72 9.71 -10.18
C GLN A 244 -12.90 8.53 -9.22
N THR A 245 -12.28 8.59 -8.04
CA THR A 245 -12.40 7.58 -6.97
C THR A 245 -13.82 7.55 -6.41
N ILE A 246 -14.39 8.70 -6.03
CA ILE A 246 -15.76 8.83 -5.52
C ILE A 246 -16.78 8.41 -6.59
N LYS A 247 -16.56 8.82 -7.85
CA LYS A 247 -17.41 8.40 -8.97
C LYS A 247 -17.44 6.88 -9.10
N LEU A 248 -16.29 6.20 -9.00
CA LEU A 248 -16.21 4.74 -9.05
C LEU A 248 -16.85 4.08 -7.84
N LEU A 249 -16.73 4.66 -6.65
CA LEU A 249 -17.41 4.16 -5.46
C LEU A 249 -18.92 4.10 -5.69
N PHE A 250 -19.56 5.22 -6.05
CA PHE A 250 -21.02 5.26 -6.16
C PHE A 250 -21.53 4.57 -7.43
N SER A 251 -21.01 4.94 -8.61
CA SER A 251 -21.49 4.34 -9.86
C SER A 251 -21.07 2.89 -10.01
N GLY A 252 -19.87 2.54 -9.56
CA GLY A 252 -19.39 1.17 -9.58
C GLY A 252 -20.10 0.28 -8.57
N GLY A 253 -20.34 0.77 -7.34
CA GLY A 253 -21.15 0.05 -6.35
C GLY A 253 -22.55 -0.28 -6.88
N LEU A 254 -23.24 0.69 -7.49
CA LEU A 254 -24.56 0.49 -8.08
C LEU A 254 -24.52 -0.51 -9.25
N VAL A 255 -23.64 -0.29 -10.23
CA VAL A 255 -23.58 -1.13 -11.43
C VAL A 255 -23.17 -2.56 -11.08
N SER A 256 -22.22 -2.76 -10.17
CA SER A 256 -21.83 -4.10 -9.71
C SER A 256 -22.95 -4.84 -9.00
N LEU A 257 -23.73 -4.17 -8.15
CA LEU A 257 -24.93 -4.78 -7.57
C LEU A 257 -25.96 -5.17 -8.64
N MET A 258 -26.24 -4.29 -9.59
CA MET A 258 -27.19 -4.60 -10.67
C MET A 258 -26.73 -5.80 -11.52
N ILE A 259 -25.45 -5.88 -11.85
CA ILE A 259 -24.88 -7.01 -12.59
C ILE A 259 -24.95 -8.29 -11.76
N SER A 260 -24.59 -8.25 -10.48
CA SER A 260 -24.70 -9.42 -9.58
C SER A 260 -26.13 -9.91 -9.47
N LEU A 261 -27.11 -9.02 -9.28
CA LEU A 261 -28.53 -9.37 -9.23
C LEU A 261 -29.02 -9.99 -10.54
N PHE A 262 -28.58 -9.44 -11.68
CA PHE A 262 -28.86 -10.03 -12.99
C PHE A 262 -28.22 -11.42 -13.14
N PHE A 263 -26.99 -11.63 -12.67
CA PHE A 263 -26.37 -12.96 -12.71
C PHE A 263 -27.07 -13.95 -11.79
N PHE A 264 -27.45 -13.56 -10.58
CA PHE A 264 -28.23 -14.43 -9.68
C PHE A 264 -29.56 -14.84 -10.30
N SER A 265 -30.29 -13.92 -10.96
CA SER A 265 -31.58 -14.25 -11.59
C SER A 265 -31.47 -15.22 -12.77
N ASN A 266 -30.31 -15.28 -13.43
CA ASN A 266 -30.07 -16.17 -14.58
C ASN A 266 -29.33 -17.47 -14.21
N ILE A 267 -28.79 -17.58 -12.98
CA ILE A 267 -27.92 -18.69 -12.56
C ILE A 267 -28.43 -19.29 -11.24
N ALA A 268 -29.74 -19.48 -11.11
CA ALA A 268 -30.39 -20.04 -9.92
C ALA A 268 -29.89 -21.46 -9.54
N PHE A 269 -29.37 -22.22 -10.52
CA PHE A 269 -28.82 -23.56 -10.26
C PHE A 269 -27.57 -23.52 -9.38
N LEU A 270 -26.74 -22.47 -9.46
CA LEU A 270 -25.54 -22.35 -8.62
C LEU A 270 -25.92 -22.11 -7.17
N GLU A 271 -26.95 -21.31 -6.90
CA GLU A 271 -27.46 -21.10 -5.54
C GLU A 271 -27.98 -22.41 -4.94
N THR A 272 -28.68 -23.21 -5.75
CA THR A 272 -29.19 -24.52 -5.33
C THR A 272 -28.06 -25.49 -4.96
N PHE A 273 -26.95 -25.49 -5.72
CA PHE A 273 -25.85 -26.43 -5.52
C PHE A 273 -24.80 -25.96 -4.49
N LEU A 274 -24.52 -24.65 -4.43
CA LEU A 274 -23.44 -24.06 -3.63
C LEU A 274 -23.92 -23.20 -2.46
N GLY A 275 -25.23 -22.92 -2.36
CA GLY A 275 -25.80 -22.03 -1.34
C GLY A 275 -25.16 -20.64 -1.36
N ALA A 276 -24.88 -20.10 -0.17
CA ALA A 276 -24.25 -18.79 0.01
C ALA A 276 -22.85 -18.67 -0.64
N SER A 277 -22.15 -19.79 -0.87
CA SER A 277 -20.85 -19.78 -1.55
C SER A 277 -20.96 -19.40 -3.03
N SER A 278 -22.13 -19.57 -3.67
CA SER A 278 -22.34 -19.15 -5.07
C SER A 278 -22.04 -17.67 -5.31
N ALA A 279 -22.21 -16.81 -4.30
CA ALA A 279 -21.88 -15.39 -4.33
C ALA A 279 -20.42 -15.13 -4.70
N GLY A 280 -19.50 -16.01 -4.33
CA GLY A 280 -18.09 -15.89 -4.70
C GLY A 280 -17.85 -15.89 -6.22
N ILE A 281 -18.61 -16.69 -6.96
CA ILE A 281 -18.53 -16.74 -8.43
C ILE A 281 -19.27 -15.55 -9.04
N VAL A 282 -20.50 -15.34 -8.59
CA VAL A 282 -21.43 -14.36 -9.17
C VAL A 282 -20.94 -12.94 -8.95
N GLU A 283 -20.66 -12.58 -7.70
CA GLU A 283 -20.38 -11.20 -7.35
C GLU A 283 -18.99 -10.75 -7.77
N GLU A 284 -17.98 -11.60 -7.65
CA GLU A 284 -16.61 -11.23 -8.06
C GLU A 284 -16.54 -11.06 -9.58
N SER A 285 -17.28 -11.86 -10.35
CA SER A 285 -17.46 -11.67 -11.79
C SER A 285 -18.19 -10.35 -12.11
N GLY A 286 -19.26 -10.05 -11.38
CA GLY A 286 -20.04 -8.82 -11.55
C GLY A 286 -19.22 -7.56 -11.25
N LYS A 287 -18.47 -7.56 -10.14
CA LYS A 287 -17.58 -6.44 -9.75
C LYS A 287 -16.46 -6.24 -10.76
N LEU A 288 -15.82 -7.32 -11.21
CA LEU A 288 -14.79 -7.23 -12.24
C LEU A 288 -15.35 -6.65 -13.54
N LEU A 289 -16.49 -7.16 -14.01
CA LEU A 289 -17.13 -6.65 -15.23
C LEU A 289 -17.45 -5.15 -15.11
N THR A 290 -17.91 -4.69 -13.94
CA THR A 290 -18.12 -3.27 -13.66
C THR A 290 -16.83 -2.45 -13.80
N VAL A 291 -15.73 -2.90 -13.20
CA VAL A 291 -14.43 -2.21 -13.34
C VAL A 291 -14.04 -2.11 -14.82
N LEU A 292 -14.19 -3.20 -15.58
CA LEU A 292 -13.87 -3.22 -17.01
C LEU A 292 -14.75 -2.25 -17.80
N VAL A 293 -16.08 -2.27 -17.60
CA VAL A 293 -17.02 -1.38 -18.30
C VAL A 293 -16.69 0.09 -18.04
N LEU A 294 -16.33 0.45 -16.80
CA LEU A 294 -16.10 1.85 -16.43
C LEU A 294 -14.70 2.35 -16.79
N MET A 295 -13.68 1.48 -16.80
CA MET A 295 -12.28 1.90 -16.80
C MET A 295 -11.40 1.32 -17.91
N ARG A 296 -11.80 0.26 -18.63
CA ARG A 296 -10.93 -0.42 -19.61
C ARG A 296 -10.40 0.47 -20.75
N ASN A 297 -11.19 1.46 -21.16
CA ASN A 297 -10.86 2.36 -22.28
C ASN A 297 -10.05 3.61 -21.86
N LYS A 298 -9.75 3.78 -20.57
CA LYS A 298 -9.04 4.96 -20.05
C LYS A 298 -7.54 4.71 -20.02
N ASN A 299 -6.89 4.76 -21.18
CA ASN A 299 -5.47 4.38 -21.35
C ASN A 299 -4.46 5.20 -20.56
N GLN A 300 -4.81 6.40 -20.08
CA GLN A 300 -4.00 7.18 -19.14
C GLN A 300 -3.76 6.47 -17.80
N TYR A 301 -4.59 5.48 -17.48
CA TYR A 301 -4.48 4.67 -16.27
C TYR A 301 -3.92 3.29 -16.62
N HIS A 302 -2.61 3.17 -16.73
CA HIS A 302 -1.95 1.92 -17.12
C HIS A 302 -1.19 1.22 -15.98
N TRP A 303 -1.15 1.83 -14.79
CA TRP A 303 -0.41 1.29 -13.65
C TRP A 303 -1.20 0.18 -12.97
N ILE A 304 -0.52 -0.85 -12.47
CA ILE A 304 -1.10 -1.92 -11.64
C ILE A 304 -1.84 -1.30 -10.44
N LEU A 305 -1.24 -0.28 -9.83
CA LEU A 305 -1.82 0.45 -8.70
C LEU A 305 -3.11 1.22 -9.07
N ASN A 306 -3.29 1.58 -10.35
CA ASN A 306 -4.56 2.15 -10.80
C ASN A 306 -5.67 1.09 -10.81
N GLY A 307 -5.39 -0.10 -11.36
CA GLY A 307 -6.32 -1.23 -11.30
C GLY A 307 -6.68 -1.58 -9.86
N LEU A 308 -5.70 -1.61 -8.97
CA LEU A 308 -5.89 -1.85 -7.54
C LEU A 308 -6.87 -0.83 -6.93
N LEU A 309 -6.66 0.46 -7.15
CA LEU A 309 -7.53 1.53 -6.66
C LEU A 309 -8.93 1.48 -7.28
N PHE A 310 -9.06 1.19 -8.58
CA PHE A 310 -10.37 1.08 -9.23
C PHE A 310 -11.18 -0.08 -8.65
N GLY A 311 -10.53 -1.23 -8.44
CA GLY A 311 -11.18 -2.36 -7.81
C GLY A 311 -11.57 -2.07 -6.36
N ALA A 312 -10.69 -1.44 -5.58
CA ALA A 312 -11.01 -1.01 -4.22
C ALA A 312 -12.21 -0.07 -4.19
N ALA A 313 -12.30 0.91 -5.11
CA ALA A 313 -13.43 1.84 -5.17
C ALA A 313 -14.76 1.12 -5.46
N VAL A 314 -14.79 0.25 -6.48
CA VAL A 314 -15.99 -0.54 -6.80
C VAL A 314 -16.37 -1.47 -5.65
N GLY A 315 -15.38 -2.17 -5.08
CA GLY A 315 -15.58 -3.08 -3.95
C GLY A 315 -16.09 -2.37 -2.69
N THR A 316 -15.61 -1.16 -2.40
CA THR A 316 -16.12 -0.30 -1.32
C THR A 316 -17.58 0.08 -1.55
N GLY A 317 -17.94 0.50 -2.77
CA GLY A 317 -19.33 0.81 -3.11
C GLY A 317 -20.24 -0.39 -2.93
N PHE A 318 -19.84 -1.55 -3.47
CA PHE A 318 -20.58 -2.80 -3.33
C PHE A 318 -20.77 -3.17 -1.85
N ALA A 319 -19.68 -3.21 -1.08
CA ALA A 319 -19.70 -3.60 0.33
C ALA A 319 -20.60 -2.67 1.16
N ALA A 320 -20.53 -1.36 0.93
CA ALA A 320 -21.30 -0.39 1.68
C ALA A 320 -22.80 -0.52 1.38
N PHE A 321 -23.19 -0.55 0.10
CA PHE A 321 -24.60 -0.69 -0.28
C PHE A 321 -25.20 -2.02 0.15
N GLU A 322 -24.46 -3.12 -0.02
CA GLU A 322 -24.91 -4.44 0.42
C GLU A 322 -25.08 -4.49 1.94
N SER A 323 -24.12 -3.95 2.70
CA SER A 323 -24.19 -3.91 4.17
C SER A 323 -25.35 -3.06 4.66
N SER A 324 -25.65 -1.94 4.00
CA SER A 324 -26.84 -1.13 4.30
C SER A 324 -28.13 -1.93 4.09
N GLY A 325 -28.22 -2.71 3.00
CA GLY A 325 -29.36 -3.58 2.72
C GLY A 325 -29.54 -4.67 3.79
N TYR A 326 -28.47 -5.36 4.16
CA TYR A 326 -28.50 -6.35 5.25
C TYR A 326 -28.92 -5.72 6.58
N ALA A 327 -28.32 -4.59 6.95
CA ALA A 327 -28.66 -3.91 8.20
C ALA A 327 -30.12 -3.47 8.23
N PHE A 328 -30.66 -2.98 7.11
CA PHE A 328 -32.07 -2.62 7.00
C PHE A 328 -33.00 -3.84 7.12
N VAL A 329 -32.68 -4.95 6.45
CA VAL A 329 -33.48 -6.18 6.54
C VAL A 329 -33.45 -6.76 7.96
N VAL A 330 -32.28 -6.80 8.60
CA VAL A 330 -32.13 -7.26 9.99
C VAL A 330 -32.88 -6.32 10.94
N LEU A 331 -32.83 -5.00 10.74
CA LEU A 331 -33.60 -4.04 11.52
C LEU A 331 -35.10 -4.36 11.48
N LEU A 332 -35.65 -4.63 10.28
CA LEU A 332 -37.07 -4.93 10.11
C LEU A 332 -37.49 -6.30 10.67
N ARG A 333 -36.60 -7.29 10.64
CA ARG A 333 -36.92 -8.68 11.01
C ARG A 333 -36.57 -9.04 12.45
N GLU A 334 -35.47 -8.51 12.94
CA GLU A 334 -34.82 -8.91 14.20
C GLU A 334 -34.64 -7.73 15.18
N GLY A 335 -34.84 -6.50 14.71
CA GLY A 335 -34.83 -5.29 15.54
C GLY A 335 -33.47 -4.59 15.62
N PHE A 336 -33.46 -3.45 16.33
CA PHE A 336 -32.35 -2.52 16.39
C PHE A 336 -31.03 -3.15 16.87
N GLY A 337 -31.07 -3.94 17.95
CA GLY A 337 -29.87 -4.54 18.53
C GLY A 337 -29.13 -5.43 17.53
N GLN A 338 -29.86 -6.29 16.80
CA GLN A 338 -29.26 -7.18 15.81
C GLN A 338 -28.76 -6.42 14.58
N ALA A 339 -29.46 -5.35 14.17
CA ALA A 339 -28.99 -4.50 13.06
C ALA A 339 -27.66 -3.81 13.40
N VAL A 340 -27.51 -3.33 14.64
CA VAL A 340 -26.25 -2.73 15.11
C VAL A 340 -25.13 -3.77 15.21
N SER A 341 -25.41 -4.95 15.77
CA SER A 341 -24.43 -6.04 15.82
C SER A 341 -23.99 -6.50 14.42
N ASN A 342 -24.94 -6.62 13.49
CA ASN A 342 -24.67 -6.93 12.09
C ASN A 342 -23.75 -5.90 11.45
N ILE A 343 -24.09 -4.61 11.55
CA ILE A 343 -23.29 -3.58 10.89
C ILE A 343 -21.93 -3.37 11.53
N PHE A 344 -21.82 -3.55 12.85
CA PHE A 344 -20.53 -3.54 13.54
C PHE A 344 -19.61 -4.65 13.02
N LEU A 345 -20.09 -5.90 12.98
CA LEU A 345 -19.30 -7.03 12.50
C LEU A 345 -18.90 -6.87 11.03
N ARG A 346 -19.85 -6.46 10.17
CA ARG A 346 -19.58 -6.20 8.74
C ARG A 346 -18.60 -5.05 8.55
N GLY A 347 -18.69 -4.00 9.37
CA GLY A 347 -17.75 -2.89 9.39
C GLY A 347 -16.33 -3.35 9.74
N VAL A 348 -16.15 -4.09 10.84
CA VAL A 348 -14.83 -4.59 11.27
C VAL A 348 -14.21 -5.55 10.24
N LEU A 349 -15.03 -6.36 9.57
CA LEU A 349 -14.58 -7.32 8.56
C LEU A 349 -14.44 -6.72 7.14
N ALA A 350 -14.89 -5.49 6.91
CA ALA A 350 -14.84 -4.85 5.60
C ALA A 350 -13.44 -4.77 4.96
N PRO A 351 -12.35 -4.48 5.69
CA PRO A 351 -11.00 -4.43 5.14
C PRO A 351 -10.47 -5.81 4.69
N PHE A 352 -11.20 -6.90 4.93
CA PHE A 352 -10.77 -8.27 4.67
C PHE A 352 -11.58 -8.97 3.58
N SER A 353 -12.55 -8.28 2.97
CA SER A 353 -13.54 -8.86 2.05
C SER A 353 -13.62 -8.10 0.72
N HIS A 354 -14.81 -7.72 0.26
CA HIS A 354 -15.09 -7.29 -1.11
C HIS A 354 -14.19 -6.15 -1.62
N VAL A 355 -13.81 -5.21 -0.74
CA VAL A 355 -12.90 -4.09 -1.09
C VAL A 355 -11.58 -4.66 -1.63
N VAL A 356 -10.98 -5.57 -0.87
CA VAL A 356 -9.69 -6.17 -1.17
C VAL A 356 -9.78 -7.13 -2.35
N TRP A 357 -10.80 -7.99 -2.40
CA TRP A 357 -11.00 -8.96 -3.47
C TRP A 357 -11.17 -8.32 -4.85
N THR A 358 -11.97 -7.25 -4.89
CA THR A 358 -12.17 -6.49 -6.14
C THR A 358 -10.89 -5.76 -6.53
N ALA A 359 -10.17 -5.17 -5.56
CA ALA A 359 -8.87 -4.54 -5.78
C ALA A 359 -7.85 -5.50 -6.41
N ILE A 360 -7.70 -6.69 -5.82
CA ILE A 360 -6.80 -7.75 -6.29
C ILE A 360 -7.11 -8.12 -7.75
N THR A 361 -8.37 -8.41 -8.03
CA THR A 361 -8.80 -8.88 -9.36
C THR A 361 -8.61 -7.80 -10.42
N ALA A 362 -8.97 -6.55 -10.11
CA ALA A 362 -8.78 -5.43 -11.03
C ALA A 362 -7.29 -5.14 -11.28
N ALA A 363 -6.45 -5.20 -10.25
CA ALA A 363 -5.01 -5.02 -10.41
C ALA A 363 -4.38 -6.12 -11.29
N ALA A 364 -4.86 -7.37 -11.20
CA ALA A 364 -4.41 -8.46 -12.06
C ALA A 364 -4.70 -8.19 -13.55
N VAL A 365 -5.86 -7.62 -13.88
CA VAL A 365 -6.15 -7.17 -15.26
C VAL A 365 -5.18 -6.06 -15.68
N TRP A 366 -4.96 -5.05 -14.84
CA TRP A 366 -4.06 -3.94 -15.17
C TRP A 366 -2.60 -4.38 -15.33
N ARG A 367 -2.19 -5.44 -14.62
CA ARG A 367 -0.88 -6.09 -14.80
C ARG A 367 -0.74 -6.69 -16.20
N VAL A 368 -1.75 -7.39 -16.71
CA VAL A 368 -1.73 -7.98 -18.06
C VAL A 368 -1.87 -6.92 -19.16
N LYS A 369 -2.74 -5.93 -18.93
CA LYS A 369 -3.03 -4.83 -19.86
C LYS A 369 -1.77 -3.98 -20.09
N GLY A 370 -1.10 -3.56 -19.02
CA GLY A 370 0.00 -2.60 -19.09
C GLY A 370 -0.41 -1.34 -19.87
N GLN A 371 0.47 -0.88 -20.76
CA GLN A 371 0.21 0.30 -21.59
C GLN A 371 -0.69 0.03 -22.82
N ARG A 372 -1.00 -1.23 -23.13
CA ARG A 372 -1.82 -1.58 -24.30
C ARG A 372 -3.31 -1.24 -24.06
N PRO A 373 -4.09 -0.98 -25.13
CA PRO A 373 -5.55 -0.99 -25.03
C PRO A 373 -6.05 -2.32 -24.47
N PHE A 374 -7.18 -2.30 -23.78
CA PHE A 374 -7.76 -3.53 -23.25
C PHE A 374 -8.26 -4.43 -24.39
N ASP A 375 -7.94 -5.72 -24.29
CA ASP A 375 -8.45 -6.78 -25.15
C ASP A 375 -9.08 -7.86 -24.26
N TRP A 376 -10.22 -8.42 -24.69
CA TRP A 376 -10.90 -9.48 -23.96
C TRP A 376 -10.07 -10.77 -23.85
N ASP A 377 -9.17 -11.03 -24.80
CA ASP A 377 -8.26 -12.16 -24.73
C ASP A 377 -7.27 -12.06 -23.56
N MET A 378 -7.06 -10.85 -23.00
CA MET A 378 -6.27 -10.67 -21.79
C MET A 378 -6.89 -11.38 -20.57
N LEU A 379 -8.21 -11.63 -20.57
CA LEU A 379 -8.87 -12.38 -19.49
C LEU A 379 -8.60 -13.90 -19.58
N LYS A 380 -7.98 -14.38 -20.66
CA LYS A 380 -7.51 -15.77 -20.80
C LYS A 380 -6.07 -15.93 -20.30
N ASP A 381 -5.40 -14.85 -19.91
CA ASP A 381 -4.06 -14.91 -19.36
C ASP A 381 -4.01 -15.79 -18.11
N LYS A 382 -3.04 -16.71 -18.05
CA LYS A 382 -2.93 -17.69 -16.96
C LYS A 382 -2.65 -17.01 -15.61
N GLY A 383 -1.90 -15.91 -15.60
CA GLY A 383 -1.61 -15.15 -14.41
C GLY A 383 -2.86 -14.48 -13.86
N PHE A 384 -3.63 -13.82 -14.72
CA PHE A 384 -4.93 -13.25 -14.35
C PHE A 384 -5.90 -14.33 -13.84
N LEU A 385 -6.11 -15.41 -14.60
CA LEU A 385 -7.06 -16.47 -14.23
C LEU A 385 -6.72 -17.09 -12.88
N ARG A 386 -5.43 -17.30 -12.60
CA ARG A 386 -4.97 -17.81 -11.31
C ARG A 386 -5.36 -16.89 -10.15
N THR A 387 -5.11 -15.59 -10.28
CA THR A 387 -5.46 -14.61 -9.25
C THR A 387 -6.99 -14.48 -9.09
N PHE A 388 -7.73 -14.47 -10.20
CA PHE A 388 -9.19 -14.36 -10.18
C PHE A 388 -9.85 -15.58 -9.53
N ILE A 389 -9.42 -16.80 -9.89
CA ILE A 389 -9.91 -18.04 -9.27
C ILE A 389 -9.58 -18.04 -7.77
N ALA A 390 -8.39 -17.58 -7.36
CA ALA A 390 -8.05 -17.48 -5.95
C ALA A 390 -9.02 -16.56 -5.19
N VAL A 391 -9.37 -15.40 -5.75
CA VAL A 391 -10.35 -14.48 -5.16
C VAL A 391 -11.75 -15.10 -5.07
N ILE A 392 -12.22 -15.75 -6.14
CA ILE A 392 -13.49 -16.48 -6.14
C ILE A 392 -13.50 -17.50 -4.99
N LEU A 393 -12.46 -18.33 -4.87
CA LEU A 393 -12.37 -19.34 -3.82
C LEU A 393 -12.32 -18.74 -2.42
N LEU A 394 -11.58 -17.64 -2.21
CA LEU A 394 -11.55 -16.93 -0.94
C LEU A 394 -12.95 -16.48 -0.53
N HIS A 395 -13.72 -15.90 -1.46
CA HIS A 395 -15.08 -15.47 -1.19
C HIS A 395 -16.04 -16.65 -1.01
N MET A 396 -15.95 -17.71 -1.82
CA MET A 396 -16.74 -18.93 -1.65
C MET A 396 -16.55 -19.53 -0.23
N ILE A 397 -15.30 -19.61 0.24
CA ILE A 397 -14.95 -20.13 1.56
C ILE A 397 -15.41 -19.18 2.67
N TRP A 398 -15.36 -17.86 2.44
CA TRP A 398 -15.89 -16.87 3.38
C TRP A 398 -17.36 -17.13 3.70
N ASN A 399 -18.17 -17.40 2.66
CA ASN A 399 -19.61 -17.66 2.78
C ASN A 399 -19.96 -19.13 3.09
N ALA A 400 -18.98 -20.04 3.07
CA ALA A 400 -19.24 -21.45 3.33
C ALA A 400 -19.73 -21.66 4.78
N PRO A 401 -20.74 -22.53 5.01
CA PRO A 401 -21.41 -22.67 6.30
C PRO A 401 -20.62 -23.55 7.27
N PHE A 402 -19.36 -23.19 7.52
CA PHE A 402 -18.51 -23.85 8.52
C PHE A 402 -17.67 -22.82 9.30
N GLU A 403 -17.31 -23.22 10.50
CA GLU A 403 -16.36 -22.54 11.38
C GLU A 403 -15.09 -23.39 11.54
N VAL A 404 -14.02 -22.78 12.05
CA VAL A 404 -12.79 -23.50 12.38
C VAL A 404 -13.04 -24.32 13.66
N PRO A 405 -12.94 -25.67 13.65
CA PRO A 405 -13.42 -26.50 14.76
C PRO A 405 -12.73 -26.27 16.11
N ILE A 406 -11.43 -25.95 16.10
CA ILE A 406 -10.61 -25.83 17.33
C ILE A 406 -10.63 -24.42 17.89
N LEU A 407 -10.60 -23.41 17.01
CA LEU A 407 -10.51 -22.01 17.38
C LEU A 407 -11.45 -21.20 16.49
N PRO A 408 -12.77 -21.22 16.75
CA PRO A 408 -13.75 -20.59 15.87
C PRO A 408 -13.69 -19.05 15.91
N TYR A 409 -13.24 -18.47 17.02
CA TYR A 409 -13.10 -17.02 17.21
C TYR A 409 -11.73 -16.64 17.79
N ILE A 410 -11.17 -15.53 17.30
CA ILE A 410 -9.99 -14.85 17.85
C ILE A 410 -10.37 -13.38 18.06
N TRP A 411 -10.19 -12.87 19.28
CA TRP A 411 -10.54 -11.49 19.64
C TRP A 411 -11.94 -11.12 19.11
N PHE A 412 -12.97 -11.88 19.51
CA PHE A 412 -14.39 -11.73 19.08
C PHE A 412 -14.69 -11.85 17.57
N LEU A 413 -13.68 -12.03 16.72
CA LEU A 413 -13.86 -12.16 15.27
C LEU A 413 -13.78 -13.62 14.82
N PRO A 414 -14.59 -14.01 13.81
CA PRO A 414 -14.52 -15.34 13.23
C PRO A 414 -13.11 -15.65 12.66
N THR A 415 -12.48 -16.72 13.13
CA THR A 415 -11.10 -17.09 12.77
C THR A 415 -10.95 -17.37 11.27
N LYS A 416 -11.96 -17.99 10.65
CA LYS A 416 -11.97 -18.26 9.21
C LYS A 416 -11.78 -16.96 8.41
N GLN A 417 -12.55 -15.93 8.73
CA GLN A 417 -12.52 -14.63 8.07
C GLN A 417 -11.19 -13.91 8.30
N LEU A 418 -10.58 -14.05 9.48
CA LEU A 418 -9.24 -13.52 9.76
C LEU A 418 -8.16 -14.20 8.90
N ILE A 419 -8.21 -15.53 8.75
CA ILE A 419 -7.28 -16.29 7.90
C ILE A 419 -7.43 -15.86 6.43
N LEU A 420 -8.66 -15.85 5.91
CA LEU A 420 -8.94 -15.43 4.52
C LEU A 420 -8.54 -13.97 4.27
N GLY A 421 -8.81 -13.10 5.24
CA GLY A 421 -8.38 -11.71 5.22
C GLY A 421 -6.86 -11.56 5.18
N THR A 422 -6.15 -12.34 5.97
CA THR A 422 -4.67 -12.35 6.00
C THR A 422 -4.11 -12.78 4.64
N ILE A 423 -4.66 -13.85 4.05
CA ILE A 423 -4.28 -14.30 2.70
C ILE A 423 -4.53 -13.19 1.67
N SER A 424 -5.68 -12.53 1.75
CA SER A 424 -6.05 -11.43 0.86
C SER A 424 -5.09 -10.24 0.99
N TRP A 425 -4.65 -9.89 2.20
CA TRP A 425 -3.68 -8.82 2.41
C TRP A 425 -2.27 -9.17 1.93
N ILE A 426 -1.84 -10.43 2.05
CA ILE A 426 -0.59 -10.89 1.44
C ILE A 426 -0.64 -10.67 -0.08
N MET A 427 -1.78 -11.00 -0.72
CA MET A 427 -1.98 -10.75 -2.15
C MET A 427 -1.92 -9.26 -2.50
N VAL A 428 -2.59 -8.40 -1.71
CA VAL A 428 -2.55 -6.93 -1.89
C VAL A 428 -1.13 -6.40 -1.81
N LEU A 429 -0.38 -6.77 -0.76
CA LEU A 429 0.98 -6.27 -0.57
C LEU A 429 1.91 -6.72 -1.71
N GLY A 430 1.79 -7.98 -2.16
CA GLY A 430 2.52 -8.46 -3.33
C GLY A 430 2.17 -7.71 -4.62
N ILE A 431 0.89 -7.34 -4.81
CA ILE A 431 0.46 -6.51 -5.95
C ILE A 431 0.98 -5.08 -5.85
N ILE A 432 0.94 -4.46 -4.66
CA ILE A 432 1.48 -3.12 -4.45
C ILE A 432 2.95 -3.09 -4.83
N GLN A 433 3.70 -4.10 -4.39
CA GLN A 433 5.09 -4.27 -4.73
C GLN A 433 5.32 -4.45 -6.25
N SER A 434 4.51 -5.26 -6.93
CA SER A 434 4.56 -5.35 -8.40
C SER A 434 4.36 -3.96 -9.04
N GLY A 435 3.43 -3.17 -8.50
CA GLY A 435 3.17 -1.81 -8.96
C GLY A 435 4.35 -0.86 -8.74
N LEU A 436 5.02 -0.93 -7.59
CA LEU A 436 6.23 -0.15 -7.33
C LEU A 436 7.40 -0.59 -8.25
N LYS A 437 7.54 -1.89 -8.51
CA LYS A 437 8.50 -2.42 -9.50
C LYS A 437 8.19 -1.92 -10.92
N GLN A 438 6.91 -1.85 -11.30
CA GLN A 438 6.48 -1.28 -12.58
C GLN A 438 6.92 0.18 -12.72
N ILE A 439 6.76 0.99 -11.67
CA ILE A 439 7.20 2.40 -11.66
C ILE A 439 8.73 2.49 -11.77
N LYS A 440 9.48 1.72 -10.98
CA LYS A 440 10.96 1.69 -11.03
C LYS A 440 11.47 1.36 -12.44
N ASN A 441 10.85 0.40 -13.11
CA ASN A 441 11.23 0.02 -14.48
C ASN A 441 10.92 1.13 -15.48
N ALA A 442 9.76 1.79 -15.36
CA ALA A 442 9.42 2.93 -16.21
C ALA A 442 10.38 4.12 -16.01
N GLN A 443 10.81 4.38 -14.78
CA GLN A 443 11.81 5.42 -14.48
C GLN A 443 13.16 5.13 -15.11
N ARG A 444 13.63 3.87 -15.03
CA ARG A 444 14.89 3.44 -15.66
C ARG A 444 14.85 3.63 -17.17
N ALA A 445 13.75 3.25 -17.83
CA ALA A 445 13.58 3.42 -19.27
C ALA A 445 13.62 4.90 -19.72
N VAL A 446 13.18 5.83 -18.88
CA VAL A 446 13.26 7.28 -19.17
C VAL A 446 14.70 7.81 -19.00
N LEU A 447 15.47 7.28 -18.06
CA LEU A 447 16.84 7.73 -17.76
C LEU A 447 17.90 7.11 -18.68
N GLN A 448 17.61 5.95 -19.27
CA GLN A 448 18.43 5.28 -20.27
C GLN A 448 17.61 5.09 -21.55
N PRO A 449 17.29 6.17 -22.30
CA PRO A 449 16.73 6.00 -23.63
C PRO A 449 17.75 5.18 -24.43
N GLU A 450 17.33 4.03 -24.94
CA GLU A 450 18.19 3.19 -25.78
C GLU A 450 18.91 4.08 -26.79
N THR A 451 20.25 4.02 -26.80
CA THR A 451 21.06 4.50 -27.92
C THR A 451 20.76 3.58 -29.10
N THR A 452 19.61 3.77 -29.74
CA THR A 452 19.32 3.15 -31.03
C THR A 452 20.16 3.89 -32.07
N ALA A 453 21.31 3.29 -32.38
CA ALA A 453 22.05 3.50 -33.61
C ALA A 453 21.31 2.86 -34.79
#